data_AF-A0A524GUZ3-F1
#
_entry.id   AF-A0A524GUZ3-F1
#
_cell.length_a   1.000
_cell.length_b   1.000
_cell.length_c   1.000
_cell.angle_alpha   90.00
_cell.angle_beta   90.00
_cell.angle_gamma   90.00
#
_symmetry.space_group_name_H-M   'P 1'
#
loop_
_entity.id
_entity.type
_entity.pdbx_description
1 polymer ?
#
loop_
_entity_poly.entity_id
_entity_poly.type
_entity_poly.pdbx_seq_one_letter_code
_entity_poly.pdbx_strand_id
1 'polypeptide(L)'
;MTNHLERFHAALTVLAGHGHIKQRLIKAYEENLVGINEDELPISLKQSFTDLRRQMHSVTPLNGEGPICASVRKMSFEEASECAALVVTLYGGIARLQDDTQVNLPLTDRNEARVPPFLVKSVS
;
A
#
# COMPACT_ATOMS: atom_id res chain seq x y z
N MET A 1 -6.47 11.74 0.30
CA MET A 1 -6.27 10.33 0.64
C MET A 1 -5.69 9.64 -0.57
N THR A 2 -4.38 9.75 -0.71
CA THR A 2 -3.62 9.14 -1.78
C THR A 2 -3.81 7.64 -1.68
N ASN A 3 -4.27 7.01 -2.76
CA ASN A 3 -4.68 5.62 -2.77
C ASN A 3 -3.41 4.74 -2.67
N HIS A 4 -2.88 4.56 -1.46
CA HIS A 4 -1.69 3.75 -1.21
C HIS A 4 -1.90 2.33 -1.75
N LEU A 5 -3.12 1.81 -1.62
CA LEU A 5 -3.53 0.55 -2.23
C LEU A 5 -3.23 0.51 -3.74
N GLU A 6 -3.64 1.54 -4.49
CA GLU A 6 -3.37 1.64 -5.94
C GLU A 6 -1.87 1.68 -6.24
N ARG A 7 -1.06 2.38 -5.43
CA ARG A 7 0.39 2.43 -5.61
C ARG A 7 1.04 1.07 -5.35
N PHE A 8 0.64 0.39 -4.28
CA PHE A 8 1.13 -0.97 -4.01
C PHE A 8 0.66 -1.95 -5.08
N HIS A 9 -0.58 -1.82 -5.58
CA HIS A 9 -1.11 -2.63 -6.68
C HIS A 9 -0.34 -2.38 -7.99
N ALA A 10 0.01 -1.14 -8.29
CA ALA A 10 0.86 -0.80 -9.43
C ALA A 10 2.27 -1.39 -9.28
N ALA A 11 2.87 -1.29 -8.09
CA ALA A 11 4.16 -1.92 -7.79
C ALA A 11 4.10 -3.45 -7.97
N LEU A 12 3.03 -4.09 -7.52
CA LEU A 12 2.78 -5.53 -7.70
C LEU A 12 2.67 -5.92 -9.17
N THR A 13 1.97 -5.09 -9.97
CA THR A 13 1.85 -5.30 -11.41
C THR A 13 3.21 -5.26 -12.09
N VAL A 14 4.09 -4.34 -11.69
CA VAL A 14 5.48 -4.27 -12.18
C VAL A 14 6.29 -5.49 -11.73
N LEU A 15 6.13 -5.94 -10.47
CA LEU A 15 6.79 -7.14 -9.94
C LEU A 15 6.35 -8.43 -10.66
N ALA A 16 5.07 -8.52 -11.05
CA ALA A 16 4.51 -9.64 -11.81
C ALA A 16 4.87 -9.60 -13.30
N GLY A 17 5.39 -8.48 -13.81
CA GLY A 17 5.80 -8.31 -15.20
C GLY A 17 6.98 -9.20 -15.60
N HIS A 18 7.48 -9.02 -16.81
CA HIS A 18 8.60 -9.82 -17.36
C HIS A 18 9.97 -9.24 -17.00
N GLY A 19 10.98 -10.12 -16.85
CA GLY A 19 12.38 -9.75 -16.62
C GLY A 19 12.97 -10.31 -15.32
N HIS A 20 14.20 -9.89 -15.00
CA HIS A 20 14.88 -10.30 -13.78
C HIS A 20 14.22 -9.69 -12.54
N ILE A 21 14.05 -10.49 -11.48
CA ILE A 21 13.40 -10.06 -10.22
C ILE A 21 13.98 -8.75 -9.67
N LYS A 22 15.31 -8.60 -9.69
CA LYS A 22 16.01 -7.39 -9.26
C LYS A 22 15.61 -6.14 -10.04
N GLN A 23 15.55 -6.25 -11.38
CA GLN A 23 15.15 -5.12 -12.22
C GLN A 23 13.68 -4.76 -12.01
N ARG A 24 12.81 -5.76 -11.87
CA ARG A 24 11.39 -5.55 -11.57
C ARG A 24 11.22 -4.88 -10.20
N LEU A 25 12.00 -5.30 -9.20
CA LEU A 25 11.97 -4.74 -7.86
C LEU A 25 12.43 -3.28 -7.82
N ILE A 26 13.52 -2.95 -8.51
CA ILE A 26 13.99 -1.56 -8.64
C ILE A 26 12.89 -0.68 -9.22
N LYS A 27 12.33 -1.08 -10.39
CA LYS A 27 11.26 -0.32 -11.04
C LYS A 27 10.01 -0.18 -10.18
N ALA A 28 9.54 -1.29 -9.60
CA ALA A 28 8.36 -1.27 -8.75
C ALA A 28 8.53 -0.31 -7.56
N TYR A 29 9.73 -0.29 -6.96
CA TYR A 29 10.02 0.57 -5.84
C TYR A 29 10.17 2.05 -6.24
N GLU A 30 11.00 2.35 -7.25
CA GLU A 30 11.27 3.71 -7.70
C GLU A 30 10.03 4.39 -8.30
N GLU A 31 9.21 3.67 -9.07
CA GLU A 31 8.07 4.27 -9.75
C GLU A 31 6.85 4.44 -8.84
N ASN A 32 6.66 3.54 -7.84
CA ASN A 32 5.40 3.46 -7.10
C ASN A 32 5.55 3.58 -5.58
N LEU A 33 6.64 3.07 -4.98
CA LEU A 33 6.78 2.97 -3.52
C LEU A 33 7.60 4.11 -2.91
N VAL A 34 8.54 4.70 -3.65
CA VAL A 34 9.42 5.78 -3.14
C VAL A 34 8.65 7.01 -2.65
N GLY A 35 7.48 7.28 -3.26
CA GLY A 35 6.61 8.41 -2.92
C GLY A 35 5.61 8.13 -1.80
N ILE A 36 5.68 6.97 -1.15
CA ILE A 36 4.81 6.62 -0.01
C ILE A 36 5.51 7.04 1.29
N ASN A 37 4.83 7.86 2.09
CA ASN A 37 5.33 8.18 3.42
C ASN A 37 4.94 7.07 4.41
N GLU A 38 5.92 6.59 5.18
CA GLU A 38 5.71 5.59 6.23
C GLU A 38 4.78 6.08 7.35
N ASP A 39 4.69 7.39 7.56
CA ASP A 39 3.74 7.99 8.52
C ASP A 39 2.28 7.88 8.07
N GLU A 40 2.02 7.71 6.77
CA GLU A 40 0.68 7.52 6.23
C GLU A 40 0.23 6.05 6.28
N LEU A 41 1.15 5.13 6.58
CA LEU A 41 0.85 3.71 6.69
C LEU A 41 0.31 3.34 8.08
N PRO A 42 -0.56 2.31 8.17
CA PRO A 42 -1.02 1.78 9.45
C PRO A 42 0.14 1.37 10.35
N ILE A 43 0.01 1.60 11.67
CA ILE A 43 1.05 1.34 12.66
C ILE A 43 1.58 -0.09 12.58
N SER A 44 0.69 -1.06 12.34
CA SER A 44 1.03 -2.48 12.19
C SER A 44 1.90 -2.81 10.97
N LEU A 45 1.85 -1.99 9.91
CA LEU A 45 2.59 -2.18 8.67
C LEU A 45 3.79 -1.24 8.55
N LYS A 46 3.79 -0.16 9.34
CA LYS A 46 4.82 0.87 9.33
C LYS A 46 6.20 0.29 9.56
N GLN A 47 6.37 -0.57 10.57
CA GLN A 47 7.66 -1.19 10.88
C GLN A 47 8.19 -2.02 9.69
N SER A 48 7.35 -2.89 9.12
CA SER A 48 7.71 -3.71 7.97
C SER A 48 8.08 -2.87 6.73
N PHE A 49 7.38 -1.75 6.51
CA PHE A 49 7.71 -0.84 5.40
C PHE A 49 9.00 -0.05 5.66
N THR A 50 9.24 0.40 6.89
CA THR A 50 10.50 1.06 7.30
C THR A 50 11.68 0.10 7.14
N ASP A 51 11.52 -1.18 7.49
CA ASP A 51 12.55 -2.21 7.32
C ASP A 51 12.83 -2.47 5.82
N LEU A 52 11.77 -2.58 5.00
CA LEU A 52 11.91 -2.69 3.55
C LEU A 52 12.66 -1.47 2.97
N ARG A 53 12.29 -0.26 3.38
CA ARG A 53 12.94 0.98 2.94
C ARG A 53 14.40 1.04 3.36
N ARG A 54 14.71 0.61 4.59
CA ARG A 54 16.09 0.50 5.06
C ARG A 54 16.90 -0.48 4.21
N GLN A 55 16.34 -1.64 3.86
CA GLN A 55 17.02 -2.59 2.97
C GLN A 55 17.28 -1.99 1.58
N MET A 56 16.31 -1.29 1.01
CA MET A 56 16.42 -0.65 -0.31
C MET A 56 17.37 0.57 -0.33
N HIS A 57 17.72 1.12 0.82
CA HIS A 57 18.66 2.24 0.98
C HIS A 57 19.93 1.84 1.77
N SER A 58 20.17 0.54 1.95
CA SER A 58 21.27 0.04 2.79
C SER A 58 22.65 0.27 2.19
N VAL A 59 22.74 0.43 0.86
CA VAL A 59 23.99 0.56 0.14
C VAL A 59 24.13 1.97 -0.42
N THR A 60 25.30 2.58 -0.16
CA THR A 60 25.66 3.85 -0.75
C THR A 60 25.82 3.70 -2.27
N PRO A 61 25.12 4.53 -3.07
CA PRO A 61 25.25 4.49 -4.52
C PRO A 61 26.67 4.82 -4.99
N LEU A 62 27.15 4.08 -5.99
CA LEU A 62 28.42 4.35 -6.66
C LEU A 62 28.16 4.92 -8.06
N ASN A 63 29.00 5.86 -8.50
CA ASN A 63 29.02 6.37 -9.89
C ASN A 63 27.69 6.97 -10.39
N GLY A 64 26.89 7.57 -9.51
CA GLY A 64 25.62 8.22 -9.88
C GLY A 64 24.46 7.25 -10.11
N GLU A 65 24.59 5.96 -9.75
CA GLU A 65 23.46 5.05 -9.68
C GLU A 65 22.47 5.46 -8.57
N GLY A 66 21.18 5.13 -8.69
CA GLY A 66 20.21 5.39 -7.62
C GLY A 66 20.48 4.51 -6.39
N PRO A 67 20.12 4.96 -5.17
CA PRO A 67 20.33 4.19 -3.93
C PRO A 67 19.62 2.82 -3.96
N ILE A 68 18.48 2.74 -4.66
CA ILE A 68 17.72 1.50 -4.84
C ILE A 68 18.50 0.52 -5.73
N CYS A 69 19.03 1.00 -6.85
CA CYS A 69 19.85 0.19 -7.75
C CYS A 69 21.10 -0.35 -7.04
N ALA A 70 21.77 0.49 -6.25
CA ALA A 70 22.94 0.11 -5.47
C ALA A 70 22.64 -1.02 -4.46
N SER A 71 21.52 -0.90 -3.74
CA SER A 71 21.12 -1.89 -2.74
C SER A 71 20.72 -3.21 -3.39
N VAL A 72 19.90 -3.16 -4.45
CA VAL A 72 19.46 -4.36 -5.17
C VAL A 72 20.62 -5.05 -5.91
N ARG A 73 21.66 -4.31 -6.32
CA ARG A 73 22.89 -4.87 -6.89
C ARG A 73 23.61 -5.79 -5.91
N LYS A 74 23.63 -5.43 -4.62
CA LYS A 74 24.27 -6.21 -3.55
C LYS A 74 23.41 -7.37 -3.04
N MET A 75 22.10 -7.27 -3.14
CA MET A 75 21.18 -8.35 -2.82
C MET A 75 21.44 -9.58 -3.69
N SER A 76 21.21 -10.77 -3.16
CA SER A 76 21.08 -12.03 -3.89
C SER A 76 19.72 -12.11 -4.61
N PHE A 77 19.52 -13.16 -5.41
CA PHE A 77 18.22 -13.39 -6.03
C PHE A 77 17.15 -13.78 -5.01
N GLU A 78 17.54 -14.46 -3.94
CA GLU A 78 16.65 -14.83 -2.83
C GLU A 78 16.22 -13.59 -2.06
N GLU A 79 17.15 -12.74 -1.62
CA GLU A 79 16.84 -11.49 -0.92
C GLU A 79 15.92 -10.56 -1.75
N ALA A 80 16.16 -10.47 -3.07
CA ALA A 80 15.28 -9.70 -3.95
C ALA A 80 13.87 -10.30 -4.06
N SER A 81 13.75 -11.63 -4.00
CA SER A 81 12.47 -12.33 -4.02
C SER A 81 11.73 -12.18 -2.69
N GLU A 82 12.44 -12.24 -1.57
CA GLU A 82 11.90 -11.97 -0.23
C GLU A 82 11.39 -10.54 -0.12
N CYS A 83 12.14 -9.56 -0.65
CA CYS A 83 11.69 -8.17 -0.73
C CYS A 83 10.39 -8.03 -1.54
N ALA A 84 10.28 -8.71 -2.67
CA ALA A 84 9.06 -8.71 -3.46
C ALA A 84 7.89 -9.36 -2.71
N ALA A 85 8.11 -10.46 -1.99
CA ALA A 85 7.11 -11.10 -1.14
C ALA A 85 6.67 -10.20 0.04
N LEU A 86 7.59 -9.42 0.60
CA LEU A 86 7.30 -8.40 1.61
C LEU A 86 6.36 -7.32 1.06
N VAL A 87 6.57 -6.86 -0.17
CA VAL A 87 5.67 -5.90 -0.84
C VAL A 87 4.26 -6.48 -1.00
N VAL A 88 4.12 -7.75 -1.39
CA VAL A 88 2.83 -8.46 -1.47
C VAL A 88 2.16 -8.54 -0.10
N THR A 89 2.94 -8.86 0.93
CA THR A 89 2.44 -8.99 2.32
C THR A 89 1.93 -7.65 2.84
N LEU A 90 2.66 -6.56 2.57
CA LEU A 90 2.25 -5.19 2.90
C LEU A 90 0.95 -4.80 2.19
N TYR A 91 0.84 -5.07 0.89
CA TYR A 91 -0.40 -4.84 0.14
C TYR A 91 -1.59 -5.59 0.75
N GLY A 92 -1.43 -6.88 1.07
CA GLY A 92 -2.47 -7.66 1.71
C GLY A 92 -2.89 -7.11 3.07
N GLY A 93 -1.94 -6.56 3.84
CA GLY A 93 -2.22 -5.84 5.09
C GLY A 93 -3.04 -4.57 4.87
N ILE A 94 -2.67 -3.76 3.88
CA ILE A 94 -3.39 -2.51 3.55
C ILE A 94 -4.80 -2.82 3.06
N ALA A 95 -4.96 -3.84 2.20
CA ALA A 95 -6.27 -4.25 1.68
C ALA A 95 -7.22 -4.71 2.78
N ARG A 96 -6.74 -5.56 3.71
CA ARG A 96 -7.54 -6.03 4.85
C ARG A 96 -7.98 -4.89 5.76
N LEU A 97 -7.09 -3.92 6.02
CA LEU A 97 -7.42 -2.77 6.86
C LEU A 97 -8.40 -1.82 6.17
N GLN A 98 -8.34 -1.67 4.85
CA GLN A 98 -9.36 -0.91 4.10
C GLN A 98 -10.73 -1.59 4.16
N ASP A 99 -10.79 -2.92 3.99
CA ASP A 99 -12.02 -3.70 4.16
C ASP A 99 -12.56 -3.58 5.59
N ASP A 100 -11.72 -3.73 6.62
CA ASP A 100 -12.12 -3.56 8.04
C ASP A 100 -12.63 -2.15 8.35
N THR A 101 -12.05 -1.13 7.70
CA THR A 101 -12.50 0.27 7.84
C THR A 101 -13.83 0.50 7.12
N GLN A 102 -14.06 -0.14 5.97
CA GLN A 102 -15.35 -0.11 5.28
C GLN A 102 -16.44 -0.88 6.03
N VAL A 103 -16.12 -2.02 6.66
CA VAL A 103 -17.05 -2.81 7.46
C VAL A 103 -17.40 -2.11 8.79
N ASN A 104 -16.49 -1.30 9.34
CA ASN A 104 -16.72 -0.52 10.57
C ASN A 104 -17.23 0.90 10.34
N LEU A 105 -17.65 1.30 9.13
CA LEU A 105 -18.54 2.46 9.05
C LEU A 105 -19.85 2.07 9.72
N PRO A 106 -20.28 2.77 10.80
CA PRO A 106 -21.68 2.71 11.16
C PRO A 106 -22.42 3.22 9.92
N LEU A 107 -23.32 2.41 9.39
CA LEU A 107 -24.40 2.90 8.56
C LEU A 107 -25.20 3.88 9.45
N THR A 108 -24.73 5.13 9.57
CA THR A 108 -25.52 6.19 10.17
C THR A 108 -26.68 6.47 9.23
N ASP A 109 -27.77 5.82 9.57
CA ASP A 109 -29.13 6.34 9.56
C ASP A 109 -29.56 7.02 8.26
N ARG A 110 -30.08 6.20 7.35
CA ARG A 110 -31.06 6.66 6.37
C ARG A 110 -32.23 5.72 6.31
N ASN A 111 -32.86 5.49 7.47
CA ASN A 111 -34.26 5.12 7.50
C ASN A 111 -34.98 5.65 8.75
N GLU A 112 -34.64 6.87 9.18
CA GLU A 112 -35.64 7.67 9.87
C GLU A 112 -36.76 7.94 8.86
N ALA A 113 -37.84 7.16 9.00
CA ALA A 113 -39.11 7.38 8.35
C ALA A 113 -39.61 8.79 8.74
N ARG A 114 -39.11 9.82 8.05
CA ARG A 114 -39.71 11.14 8.06
C ARG A 114 -41.02 11.04 7.30
N VAL A 115 -42.03 10.48 7.95
CA VAL A 115 -43.41 10.80 7.63
C VAL A 115 -43.55 12.31 7.81
N PRO A 116 -43.76 13.07 6.74
CA PRO A 116 -43.93 14.51 6.87
C PRO A 116 -45.21 14.79 7.68
N PRO A 117 -45.21 15.84 8.53
CA PRO A 117 -46.25 16.08 9.53
C PRO A 117 -47.64 16.41 8.98
N PHE A 118 -47.82 16.44 7.65
CA PHE A 118 -49.13 16.69 7.01
C PHE A 118 -50.02 15.43 6.91
N LEU A 119 -49.51 14.24 7.28
CA LEU A 119 -50.26 12.98 7.15
C LEU A 119 -51.04 12.57 8.41
N VAL A 120 -51.16 13.46 9.40
CA VAL A 120 -52.10 13.28 10.53
C VAL A 120 -53.44 13.88 10.10
N LYS A 121 -54.25 13.10 9.38
CA LYS A 121 -55.64 13.47 9.16
C LYS A 121 -56.38 13.31 10.49
N SER A 122 -56.63 14.43 11.15
CA SER A 122 -57.66 14.54 12.18
C SER A 122 -59.01 14.13 11.57
N VAL A 123 -59.63 13.10 12.13
CA VAL A 123 -61.05 12.86 11.93
C VAL A 123 -61.64 12.58 13.31
N SER A 124 -62.34 13.60 13.82
CA SER A 124 -63.37 13.48 14.87
C SER A 124 -64.66 12.95 14.27
#